data_AF-A0A520HS04-F1
#
_entry.id   AF-A0A520HS04-F1
#
_cell.length_a   1.000
_cell.length_b   1.000
_cell.length_c   1.000
_cell.angle_alpha   90.00
_cell.angle_beta   90.00
_cell.angle_gamma   90.00
#
_symmetry.space_group_name_H-M   'P 1'
#
loop_
_entity.id
_entity.type
_entity.pdbx_description
1 polymer ?
#
loop_
_entity_poly.entity_id
_entity_poly.type
_entity_poly.pdbx_seq_one_letter_code
_entity_poly.pdbx_strand_id
1 'polypeptide(L)'
;MGKDFTSALRPAIVMTILFAVLLGLVYPFAMTGIGQALFPSQANGSLVRDARGTVIGSTVVGQAFTTDRYFQTRPSAAGKGYDGLASSGVT
;
A
#
# COMPACT_ATOMS: atom_id res chain seq x y z
N MET A 1 28.32 -18.38 -32.57
CA MET A 1 28.07 -16.98 -32.18
C MET A 1 26.61 -16.55 -32.36
N GLY A 2 26.02 -16.54 -33.56
CA GLY A 2 24.64 -16.01 -33.76
C GLY A 2 23.51 -16.94 -33.27
N LYS A 3 23.65 -18.26 -33.46
CA LYS A 3 22.62 -19.25 -33.04
C LYS A 3 22.50 -19.37 -31.52
N ASP A 4 23.58 -19.13 -30.79
CA ASP A 4 23.63 -19.19 -29.33
C ASP A 4 22.80 -18.06 -28.71
N PHE A 5 22.87 -16.86 -29.30
CA PHE A 5 22.08 -15.70 -28.90
C PHE A 5 20.58 -15.91 -29.15
N THR A 6 20.19 -16.45 -30.30
CA THR A 6 18.78 -16.79 -30.60
C THR A 6 18.25 -17.91 -29.70
N SER A 7 19.10 -18.88 -29.32
CA SER A 7 18.74 -19.95 -28.39
C SER A 7 18.56 -19.44 -26.95
N ALA A 8 19.37 -18.44 -26.54
CA ALA A 8 19.28 -17.80 -25.22
C ALA A 8 18.09 -16.84 -25.09
N LEU A 9 17.56 -16.30 -26.20
CA LEU A 9 16.45 -15.34 -26.18
C LEU A 9 15.14 -15.97 -25.68
N ARG A 10 14.87 -17.22 -26.06
CA ARG A 10 13.67 -17.96 -25.63
C ARG A 10 13.61 -18.17 -24.10
N PRO A 11 14.62 -18.76 -23.43
CA PRO A 11 14.59 -18.92 -21.97
C PRO A 11 14.61 -17.57 -21.25
N ALA A 12 15.28 -16.55 -21.78
CA ALA A 12 15.24 -15.21 -21.19
C ALA A 12 13.82 -14.64 -21.13
N ILE A 13 13.10 -14.63 -22.25
CA ILE A 13 11.71 -14.13 -22.31
C ILE A 13 10.78 -14.97 -21.42
N VAL A 14 10.92 -16.30 -21.46
CA VAL A 14 10.09 -17.19 -20.62
C VAL A 14 10.33 -16.94 -19.15
N MET A 15 11.59 -16.79 -18.72
CA MET A 15 11.91 -16.48 -17.32
C MET A 15 11.43 -15.10 -16.93
N THR A 16 11.56 -14.08 -17.79
CA THR A 16 11.01 -12.74 -17.52
C THR A 16 9.50 -12.79 -17.32
N ILE A 17 8.75 -13.48 -18.19
CA ILE A 17 7.30 -13.62 -18.06
C ILE A 17 6.94 -14.43 -16.80
N LEU A 18 7.65 -15.52 -16.54
CA LEU A 18 7.44 -16.35 -15.36
C LEU A 18 7.60 -15.53 -14.07
N PHE A 19 8.70 -14.79 -13.94
CA PHE A 19 8.94 -13.96 -12.76
C PHE A 19 7.97 -12.78 -12.69
N ALA A 20 7.59 -12.19 -13.82
CA ALA A 20 6.57 -11.14 -13.85
C ALA A 20 5.21 -11.65 -13.34
N VAL A 21 4.78 -12.84 -13.76
CA VAL A 21 3.54 -13.45 -13.26
C VAL A 21 3.67 -13.86 -11.80
N LEU A 22 4.78 -14.48 -11.42
CA LEU A 22 4.99 -14.97 -10.07
C LEU A 22 5.05 -13.82 -9.05
N LEU A 23 5.84 -12.79 -9.33
CA LEU A 23 6.05 -11.66 -8.42
C LEU A 23 4.96 -10.60 -8.54
N GLY A 24 4.37 -10.43 -9.73
CA GLY A 24 3.36 -9.41 -9.99
C GLY A 24 1.93 -9.87 -9.72
N LEU A 25 1.62 -11.16 -9.82
CA LEU A 25 0.27 -11.69 -9.60
C LEU A 25 0.24 -12.69 -8.47
N VAL A 26 0.99 -13.80 -8.57
CA VAL A 26 0.89 -14.90 -7.61
C VAL A 26 1.20 -14.43 -6.20
N TYR A 27 2.31 -13.70 -6.03
CA TYR A 27 2.74 -13.23 -4.72
C TYR A 27 1.76 -12.20 -4.10
N PRO A 28 1.34 -11.12 -4.78
CA PRO A 28 0.37 -10.18 -4.23
C PRO A 28 -0.96 -10.85 -3.87
N PHE A 29 -1.51 -11.72 -4.72
CA PHE A 29 -2.77 -12.41 -4.42
C PHE A 29 -2.65 -13.37 -3.24
N ALA A 30 -1.55 -14.13 -3.15
CA ALA A 30 -1.32 -14.99 -2.00
C ALA A 30 -1.22 -14.18 -0.71
N MET A 31 -0.47 -13.07 -0.72
CA MET A 31 -0.32 -12.20 0.45
C MET A 31 -1.63 -11.50 0.83
N THR A 32 -2.40 -11.00 -0.15
CA THR A 32 -3.74 -10.43 0.12
C THR A 32 -4.67 -11.48 0.70
N GLY A 33 -4.68 -12.71 0.16
CA GLY A 33 -5.50 -13.80 0.68
C GLY A 33 -5.15 -14.17 2.12
N ILE A 34 -3.87 -14.36 2.41
CA ILE A 34 -3.38 -14.65 3.76
C ILE A 34 -3.69 -13.49 4.72
N GLY A 35 -3.45 -12.25 4.30
CA GLY A 35 -3.71 -11.06 5.10
C GLY A 35 -5.18 -10.90 5.45
N GLN A 36 -6.09 -11.12 4.49
CA GLN A 36 -7.53 -11.06 4.73
C GLN A 36 -8.02 -12.22 5.60
N ALA A 37 -7.43 -13.41 5.49
CA ALA A 37 -7.82 -14.57 6.29
C ALA A 37 -7.40 -14.45 7.76
N LEU A 38 -6.17 -13.99 8.02
CA LEU A 38 -5.62 -13.94 9.38
C LEU A 38 -5.84 -12.59 10.08
N PHE A 39 -5.76 -11.48 9.35
CA PHE A 39 -5.77 -10.12 9.89
C PHE A 39 -6.66 -9.16 9.07
N PRO A 40 -7.98 -9.44 8.96
CA PRO A 40 -8.86 -8.68 8.08
C PRO A 40 -8.95 -7.20 8.47
N SER A 41 -8.95 -6.86 9.77
CA SER A 41 -9.05 -5.45 10.17
C SER A 41 -7.82 -4.63 9.79
N GLN A 42 -6.62 -5.21 9.93
CA GLN A 42 -5.36 -4.56 9.54
C GLN A 42 -5.17 -4.55 8.02
N ALA A 43 -5.50 -5.65 7.34
CA ALA A 43 -5.40 -5.74 5.88
C ALA A 43 -6.30 -4.73 5.15
N ASN A 44 -7.41 -4.33 5.78
CA ASN A 44 -8.32 -3.30 5.26
C ASN A 44 -7.98 -1.88 5.77
N GLY A 45 -6.81 -1.67 6.38
CA GLY A 45 -6.33 -0.34 6.77
C GLY A 45 -6.72 0.11 8.18
N SER A 46 -7.11 -0.81 9.07
CA SER A 46 -7.42 -0.54 10.49
C SER A 46 -8.41 0.61 10.68
N LEU A 47 -9.49 0.60 9.91
CA LEU A 47 -10.49 1.67 9.87
C LEU A 47 -11.25 1.79 11.20
N VAL A 48 -11.43 3.02 11.65
CA VAL A 48 -12.26 3.37 12.81
C VAL A 48 -13.63 3.81 12.32
N ARG A 49 -14.68 3.26 12.94
CA ARG A 49 -16.08 3.56 12.59
C ARG A 49 -16.81 4.19 13.77
N ASP A 50 -17.75 5.09 13.47
CA ASP A 50 -18.66 5.65 14.47
C ASP A 50 -19.76 4.66 14.87
N ALA A 51 -20.60 5.04 15.84
CA ALA A 51 -21.74 4.23 16.30
C ALA A 51 -22.82 4.00 15.21
N ARG A 52 -22.75 4.73 14.08
CA ARG A 52 -23.65 4.62 12.93
C ARG A 52 -23.02 3.79 11.79
N GLY A 53 -21.79 3.31 11.96
CA GLY A 53 -21.04 2.50 11.01
C GLY A 53 -20.23 3.30 9.97
N THR A 54 -20.23 4.63 10.04
CA THR A 54 -19.49 5.52 9.12
C THR A 54 -18.00 5.47 9.42
N VAL A 55 -17.16 5.35 8.37
CA VAL A 55 -15.70 5.40 8.54
C VAL A 55 -15.28 6.83 8.85
N ILE A 56 -14.71 7.05 10.03
CA ILE A 56 -14.26 8.36 10.51
C ILE A 56 -12.73 8.54 10.44
N GLY A 57 -11.99 7.46 10.19
CA GLY A 57 -10.54 7.49 10.05
C GLY A 57 -9.91 6.10 10.10
N SER A 58 -8.60 6.06 10.34
CA SER A 58 -7.82 4.84 10.57
C SER A 58 -6.96 5.02 11.82
N THR A 59 -6.72 3.94 12.56
CA THR A 59 -5.87 3.99 13.76
C THR A 59 -4.41 4.33 13.43
N VAL A 60 -4.00 4.16 12.17
CA VAL A 60 -2.61 4.42 11.72
C VAL A 60 -2.46 5.70 10.91
N VAL A 61 -3.55 6.42 10.63
CA VAL A 61 -3.52 7.66 9.84
C VAL A 61 -3.93 8.84 10.71
N GLY A 62 -3.02 9.81 10.87
CA GLY A 62 -3.30 11.07 11.57
C GLY A 62 -4.16 12.02 10.73
N GLN A 63 -4.93 12.87 11.40
CA GLN A 63 -5.77 13.90 10.78
C GLN A 63 -5.32 15.29 11.25
N ALA A 64 -5.61 16.32 10.44
CA ALA A 64 -5.35 17.70 10.84
C ALA A 64 -6.40 18.15 11.86
N PHE A 65 -6.00 18.24 13.13
CA PHE A 65 -6.83 18.82 14.18
C PHE A 65 -6.41 20.28 14.41
N THR A 66 -7.27 21.24 14.09
CA THR A 66 -6.98 22.68 14.17
C THR A 66 -7.77 23.43 15.26
N THR A 67 -8.65 22.73 15.98
CA THR A 67 -9.50 23.32 17.04
C THR A 67 -8.91 23.04 18.42
N ASP A 68 -8.97 24.02 19.32
CA ASP A 68 -8.42 23.97 20.69
C ASP A 68 -8.99 22.87 21.60
N ARG A 69 -10.12 22.27 21.20
CA ARG A 69 -10.71 21.11 21.88
C ARG A 69 -9.88 19.84 21.72
N TYR A 70 -9.10 19.73 20.67
CA TYR A 70 -8.35 18.53 20.33
C TYR A 70 -6.87 18.67 20.71
N PHE A 71 -6.21 17.53 20.90
CA PHE A 71 -4.76 17.52 21.00
C PHE A 71 -4.14 17.98 19.68
N GLN A 72 -3.18 18.90 19.78
CA GLN A 72 -2.46 19.43 18.64
C GLN A 72 -1.56 18.34 18.05
N THR A 73 -1.74 18.06 16.76
CA THR A 73 -0.94 17.09 16.02
C THR A 73 0.42 17.66 15.61
N ARG A 74 1.38 16.79 15.29
CA ARG A 74 2.67 17.25 14.77
C ARG A 74 2.49 18.03 13.45
N PRO A 75 3.30 19.04 13.15
CA PRO A 75 3.27 19.66 11.84
C PRO A 75 3.55 18.62 10.75
N SER A 76 2.76 18.66 9.68
CA SER A 76 2.94 17.83 8.50
C SER A 76 2.82 18.71 7.26
N ALA A 77 3.67 18.45 6.26
CA ALA A 77 3.69 19.19 4.99
C ALA A 77 3.18 18.35 3.82
N ALA A 78 2.46 17.27 4.12
CA ALA A 78 1.73 16.48 3.13
C ALA A 78 0.54 17.29 2.60
N GLY A 79 0.70 17.90 1.43
CA GLY A 79 -0.34 18.72 0.80
C GLY A 79 -0.73 19.93 1.66
N LYS A 80 -2.00 20.01 2.09
CA LYS A 80 -2.49 21.04 3.04
C LYS A 80 -2.26 20.70 4.52
N GLY A 81 -1.46 19.68 4.81
CA GLY A 81 -1.13 19.25 6.17
C GLY A 81 -1.10 17.73 6.28
N TYR A 82 -2.28 17.11 6.29
CA TYR A 82 -2.48 15.68 6.48
C TYR A 82 -3.25 15.06 5.30
N ASP A 83 -2.73 15.23 4.09
CA ASP A 83 -3.33 14.66 2.88
C ASP A 83 -2.93 13.18 2.71
N GLY A 84 -3.90 12.27 2.68
CA GLY A 84 -3.65 10.83 2.49
C GLY A 84 -3.14 10.44 1.10
N LEU A 85 -3.18 11.34 0.13
CA LEU A 85 -2.63 11.15 -1.22
C LEU A 85 -1.19 11.69 -1.35
N ALA A 86 -0.72 12.45 -0.37
CA ALA A 86 0.64 12.99 -0.34
C ALA A 86 1.41 12.38 0.85
N SER A 87 2.48 11.63 0.56
CA SER A 87 3.38 11.12 1.60
C SER A 87 4.75 11.76 1.46
N SER A 88 4.95 12.94 2.08
CA SER A 88 6.18 13.73 1.99
C SER A 88 6.55 14.40 3.31
N GLY A 89 7.86 14.60 3.54
CA GLY A 89 8.40 15.39 4.65
C GLY A 89 8.83 16.80 4.23
N VAL A 90 9.29 17.60 5.20
CA VAL A 90 9.96 18.89 4.95
C VAL A 90 11.48 18.71 4.89
N THR A 91 12.13 19.36 3.92
CA THR A 91 13.53 19.78 3.98
C THR A 91 13.57 21.29 4.07
#